data_AF-A0A0Q1AJL5-F1
#
_entry.id   AF-A0A0Q1AJL5-F1
#
_cell.length_a   1.000
_cell.length_b   1.000
_cell.length_c   1.000
_cell.angle_alpha   90.00
_cell.angle_beta   90.00
_cell.angle_gamma   90.00
#
_symmetry.space_group_name_H-M   'P 1'
#
loop_
_entity.id
_entity.type
_entity.pdbx_description
1 polymer ?
#
loop_
_entity_poly.entity_id
_entity_poly.type
_entity_poly.pdbx_seq_one_letter_code
_entity_poly.pdbx_strand_id
1 'polypeptide(L)'
;MNPKVAICLTSYDRLDCTRINQEIFKLNFTYPYILVHASSGAAAKPYLEDAFVSCKPLPHFAGAISLMKNAIKAALPFKPDFLVILDGDTWLLEERALLEFIQCLQENPDLLMATCAWMPPPRRLIHRLLMEINEIVNIPTDRLYRFISLPRRMSYDAVDFCTQYLILRNYKPLVDIFCSLSPKDYRLIERQWFDLFSTRFSLKRVLRMKEREPVHPDHRFVCGQLGLHSEHWPAAGTSTDHRDEAEIDYVSPDTPGKQEALKSYPNICKGDSIQRLLHSANPSDLAYYNIGAKRY
;
A
#
# COMPACT_ATOMS: atom_id res chain seq x y z
N MET A 1 -1.27 17.91 20.98
CA MET A 1 -0.26 18.22 19.95
C MET A 1 -0.60 17.39 18.73
N ASN A 2 -0.50 17.97 17.53
CA ASN A 2 -0.70 17.22 16.28
C ASN A 2 0.49 16.25 16.08
N PRO A 3 0.27 14.97 15.76
CA PRO A 3 1.34 13.98 15.61
C PRO A 3 2.24 14.27 14.41
N LYS A 4 3.54 14.07 14.53
CA LYS A 4 4.40 14.10 13.35
C LYS A 4 4.14 12.86 12.50
N VAL A 5 3.67 13.04 11.27
CA VAL A 5 3.38 11.94 10.35
C VAL A 5 4.36 11.99 9.19
N ALA A 6 5.04 10.88 8.93
CA ALA A 6 5.89 10.72 7.76
C ALA A 6 5.25 9.77 6.75
N ILE A 7 5.11 10.21 5.51
CA ILE A 7 4.68 9.43 4.36
C ILE A 7 5.92 8.86 3.70
N CYS A 8 6.09 7.55 3.82
CA CYS A 8 7.13 6.73 3.22
C CYS A 8 6.64 6.22 1.86
N LEU A 9 6.80 7.05 0.82
CA LEU A 9 6.38 6.76 -0.55
C LEU A 9 7.39 5.84 -1.25
N THR A 10 6.91 4.78 -1.89
CA THR A 10 7.73 3.79 -2.61
C THR A 10 7.37 3.72 -4.09
N SER A 11 8.35 3.62 -4.99
CA SER A 11 8.05 3.51 -6.43
C SER A 11 9.10 2.74 -7.23
N TYR A 12 8.63 1.99 -8.22
CA TYR A 12 9.45 1.40 -9.28
C TYR A 12 8.86 1.80 -10.63
N ASP A 13 9.57 2.67 -11.37
CA ASP A 13 9.21 3.07 -12.74
C ASP A 13 7.78 3.61 -12.93
N ARG A 14 7.29 4.36 -11.92
CA ARG A 14 5.96 5.00 -11.87
C ARG A 14 6.09 6.47 -11.47
N LEU A 15 6.90 7.21 -12.23
CA LEU A 15 7.32 8.56 -11.86
C LEU A 15 6.14 9.52 -11.76
N ASP A 16 5.26 9.56 -12.77
CA ASP A 16 4.13 10.50 -12.74
C ASP A 16 3.06 10.10 -11.71
N CYS A 17 2.77 8.80 -11.51
CA CYS A 17 1.89 8.34 -10.41
C CYS A 17 2.39 8.84 -9.06
N THR A 18 3.70 8.72 -8.85
CA THR A 18 4.37 9.11 -7.62
C THR A 18 4.33 10.62 -7.45
N ARG A 19 4.66 11.41 -8.48
CA ARG A 19 4.61 12.86 -8.43
C ARG A 19 3.21 13.38 -8.07
N ILE A 20 2.16 12.80 -8.66
CA ILE A 20 0.78 13.13 -8.29
C ILE A 20 0.54 12.85 -6.80
N ASN A 21 1.00 11.70 -6.29
CA ASN A 21 0.96 11.40 -4.86
C ASN A 21 1.65 12.50 -4.03
N GLN A 22 2.84 12.94 -4.45
CA GLN A 22 3.54 14.02 -3.74
C GLN A 22 2.76 15.34 -3.78
N GLU A 23 2.17 15.70 -4.93
CA GLU A 23 1.37 16.92 -5.10
C GLU A 23 0.09 16.88 -4.25
N ILE A 24 -0.56 15.72 -4.15
CA ILE A 24 -1.69 15.52 -3.23
C ILE A 24 -1.27 15.91 -1.81
N PHE A 25 -0.20 15.31 -1.29
CA PHE A 25 0.26 15.55 0.08
C PHE A 25 0.85 16.94 0.32
N LYS A 26 1.58 17.52 -0.63
CA LYS A 26 2.33 18.77 -0.44
C LYS A 26 1.59 20.03 -0.87
N LEU A 27 0.70 19.92 -1.85
CA LEU A 27 0.05 21.10 -2.45
C LEU A 27 -1.45 21.16 -2.13
N ASN A 28 -2.11 20.01 -1.92
CA ASN A 28 -3.56 19.94 -1.77
C ASN A 28 -4.00 19.65 -0.32
N PHE A 29 -3.24 18.84 0.40
CA PHE A 29 -3.47 18.55 1.82
C PHE A 29 -3.00 19.69 2.72
N THR A 30 -3.69 19.85 3.86
CA THR A 30 -3.45 20.95 4.79
C THR A 30 -2.49 20.56 5.91
N TYR A 31 -2.44 19.28 6.26
CA TYR A 31 -1.58 18.76 7.29
C TYR A 31 -0.12 18.75 6.82
N PRO A 32 0.84 19.21 7.65
CA PRO A 32 2.23 19.33 7.25
C PRO A 32 2.96 17.98 7.33
N TYR A 33 2.66 17.10 6.38
CA TYR A 33 3.29 15.78 6.30
C TYR A 33 4.79 15.90 5.95
N ILE A 34 5.59 15.06 6.62
CA ILE A 34 6.95 14.75 6.17
C ILE A 34 6.81 13.74 5.04
N LEU A 35 7.34 14.04 3.87
CA LEU A 35 7.27 13.18 2.70
C LEU A 35 8.67 12.67 2.39
N VAL A 36 8.83 11.35 2.42
CA VAL A 36 10.06 10.66 2.06
C VAL A 36 9.77 9.75 0.89
N HIS A 37 10.60 9.82 -0.14
CA HIS A 37 10.40 9.04 -1.36
C HIS A 37 11.60 8.13 -1.62
N ALA A 38 11.38 6.81 -1.60
CA ALA A 38 12.33 5.84 -2.10
C ALA A 38 11.94 5.38 -3.51
N SER A 39 12.86 5.50 -4.45
CA SER A 39 12.62 5.09 -5.84
C SER A 39 13.76 4.27 -6.40
N SER A 40 13.43 3.23 -7.16
CA SER A 40 14.39 2.47 -7.98
C SER A 40 14.20 2.67 -9.48
N GLY A 41 13.40 3.66 -9.88
CA GLY A 41 13.26 4.07 -11.28
C GLY A 41 14.51 4.77 -11.80
N ALA A 42 14.98 4.39 -12.98
CA ALA A 42 16.23 4.93 -13.55
C ALA A 42 16.18 6.43 -13.82
N ALA A 43 15.00 6.96 -14.15
CA ALA A 43 14.77 8.39 -14.41
C ALA A 43 14.23 9.15 -13.18
N ALA A 44 14.15 8.51 -12.01
CA ALA A 44 13.65 9.14 -10.79
C ALA A 44 14.60 10.27 -10.33
N LYS A 45 14.02 11.44 -10.04
CA LYS A 45 14.71 12.60 -9.51
C LYS A 45 13.88 13.20 -8.37
N PRO A 46 14.52 13.89 -7.40
CA PRO A 46 13.79 14.63 -6.38
C PRO A 46 12.74 15.57 -6.96
N TYR A 47 11.59 15.72 -6.30
CA TYR A 47 10.52 16.60 -6.75
C TYR A 47 9.96 17.51 -5.63
N LEU A 48 9.07 17.01 -4.77
CA LEU A 48 8.43 17.77 -3.67
C LEU A 48 8.66 17.14 -2.28
N GLU A 49 9.29 15.97 -2.22
CA GLU A 49 9.63 15.28 -0.99
C GLU A 49 10.67 16.02 -0.14
N ASP A 50 10.61 15.82 1.18
CA ASP A 50 11.60 16.35 2.13
C ASP A 50 12.90 15.52 2.12
N ALA A 51 12.82 14.26 1.71
CA ALA A 51 13.98 13.40 1.49
C ALA A 51 13.75 12.41 0.35
N PHE A 52 14.68 12.36 -0.60
CA PHE A 52 14.70 11.41 -1.70
C PHE A 52 15.79 10.35 -1.52
N VAL A 53 15.45 9.09 -1.77
CA VAL A 53 16.39 7.97 -1.74
C VAL A 53 16.38 7.21 -3.06
N SER A 54 17.45 7.37 -3.84
CA SER A 54 17.69 6.53 -5.01
C SER A 54 18.14 5.13 -4.60
N CYS A 55 17.37 4.14 -5.00
CA CYS A 55 17.59 2.73 -4.70
C CYS A 55 18.02 1.98 -5.97
N LYS A 56 18.87 0.97 -5.81
CA LYS A 56 19.20 0.08 -6.93
C LYS A 56 17.96 -0.76 -7.30
N PRO A 57 17.67 -0.97 -8.59
CA PRO A 57 16.63 -1.89 -9.01
C PRO A 57 16.99 -3.32 -8.58
N LEU A 58 16.00 -4.05 -8.08
CA LEU A 58 16.10 -5.43 -7.61
C LEU A 58 14.87 -6.21 -8.09
N PRO A 59 14.91 -7.55 -8.12
CA PRO A 59 13.75 -8.38 -8.45
C PRO A 59 12.53 -8.02 -7.60
N HIS A 60 11.32 -8.15 -8.16
CA HIS A 60 10.07 -7.60 -7.65
C HIS A 60 9.93 -7.55 -6.11
N PHE A 61 9.91 -8.70 -5.43
CA PHE A 61 9.77 -8.74 -3.96
C PHE A 61 10.97 -8.14 -3.20
N ALA A 62 12.20 -8.39 -3.68
CA ALA A 62 13.39 -7.79 -3.10
C ALA A 62 13.43 -6.27 -3.29
N GLY A 63 12.95 -5.78 -4.43
CA GLY A 63 12.77 -4.38 -4.74
C GLY A 63 11.77 -3.72 -3.78
N ALA A 64 10.57 -4.28 -3.65
CA ALA A 64 9.53 -3.75 -2.77
C ALA A 64 10.01 -3.63 -1.31
N ILE A 65 10.59 -4.70 -0.75
CA ILE A 65 11.17 -4.67 0.61
C ILE A 65 12.27 -3.60 0.71
N SER A 66 13.17 -3.54 -0.26
CA SER A 66 14.29 -2.58 -0.26
C SER A 66 13.76 -1.14 -0.24
N LEU A 67 12.78 -0.82 -1.09
CA LEU A 67 12.16 0.50 -1.16
C LEU A 67 11.51 0.89 0.17
N MET A 68 10.66 0.02 0.74
CA MET A 68 9.99 0.29 2.02
C MET A 68 10.99 0.54 3.15
N LYS A 69 12.03 -0.29 3.26
CA LYS A 69 13.08 -0.14 4.29
C LYS A 69 13.85 1.16 4.14
N ASN A 70 14.21 1.52 2.91
CA ASN A 70 14.96 2.75 2.65
C ASN A 70 14.11 3.99 2.94
N ALA A 71 12.83 3.98 2.56
CA ALA A 71 11.90 5.07 2.89
C ALA A 71 11.74 5.24 4.41
N ILE A 72 11.50 4.16 5.16
CA ILE A 72 11.42 4.20 6.63
C ILE A 72 12.70 4.78 7.23
N LYS A 73 13.87 4.25 6.85
CA LYS A 73 15.16 4.71 7.39
C LYS A 73 15.40 6.20 7.14
N ALA A 74 15.02 6.71 5.97
CA ALA A 74 15.13 8.12 5.64
C ALA A 74 14.09 9.00 6.36
N ALA A 75 12.97 8.44 6.80
CA ALA A 75 11.98 9.14 7.62
C ALA A 75 12.38 9.27 9.10
N LEU A 76 13.11 8.30 9.66
CA LEU A 76 13.46 8.29 11.09
C LEU A 76 14.18 9.56 11.62
N PRO A 77 15.10 10.23 10.88
CA PRO A 77 15.73 11.46 11.33
C PRO A 77 14.76 12.61 11.63
N PHE A 78 13.58 12.63 10.98
CA PHE A 78 12.54 13.63 11.23
C PHE A 78 11.76 13.38 12.53
N LYS A 79 12.03 12.25 13.21
CA LYS A 79 11.38 11.80 14.45
C LYS A 79 9.84 11.83 14.34
N PRO A 80 9.25 11.16 13.32
CA PRO A 80 7.80 11.08 13.22
C PRO A 80 7.22 10.24 14.37
N ASP A 81 5.98 10.52 14.77
CA ASP A 81 5.20 9.67 15.66
C ASP A 81 4.61 8.47 14.90
N PHE A 82 4.27 8.66 13.61
CA PHE A 82 3.73 7.63 12.72
C PHE A 82 4.43 7.61 11.37
N LEU A 83 4.61 6.41 10.83
CA LEU A 83 5.15 6.13 9.51
C LEU A 83 4.02 5.55 8.65
N VAL A 84 3.65 6.22 7.58
CA VAL A 84 2.67 5.74 6.60
C VAL A 84 3.44 5.17 5.43
N ILE A 85 3.36 3.87 5.21
CA ILE A 85 3.91 3.25 4.00
C ILE A 85 2.85 3.36 2.92
N LEU A 86 3.22 3.88 1.75
CA LEU A 86 2.31 4.12 0.65
C LEU A 86 3.03 3.84 -0.68
N ASP A 87 2.47 2.96 -1.51
CA ASP A 87 2.98 2.77 -2.86
C ASP A 87 2.64 3.95 -3.79
N GLY A 88 3.53 4.22 -4.75
CA GLY A 88 3.45 5.36 -5.65
C GLY A 88 2.22 5.36 -6.55
N ASP A 89 1.60 4.21 -6.76
CA ASP A 89 0.35 4.08 -7.50
C ASP A 89 -0.91 4.00 -6.62
N THR A 90 -0.76 4.11 -5.30
CA THR A 90 -1.87 4.17 -4.36
C THR A 90 -2.06 5.60 -3.88
N TRP A 91 -3.16 6.20 -4.30
CA TRP A 91 -3.53 7.58 -4.04
C TRP A 91 -4.55 7.65 -2.93
N LEU A 92 -4.26 8.46 -1.92
CA LEU A 92 -5.23 8.86 -0.92
C LEU A 92 -5.78 10.22 -1.31
N LEU A 93 -7.03 10.27 -1.78
CA LEU A 93 -7.68 11.49 -2.27
C LEU A 93 -8.47 12.22 -1.17
N GLU A 94 -8.54 11.65 0.04
CA GLU A 94 -9.14 12.29 1.20
C GLU A 94 -8.19 12.31 2.39
N GLU A 95 -7.73 13.52 2.75
CA GLU A 95 -6.83 13.74 3.88
C GLU A 95 -7.44 13.21 5.20
N ARG A 96 -8.75 13.41 5.37
CA ARG A 96 -9.49 13.01 6.56
C ARG A 96 -9.41 11.51 6.83
N ALA A 97 -9.44 10.67 5.79
CA ALA A 97 -9.39 9.22 5.95
C ALA A 97 -8.07 8.76 6.62
N LEU A 98 -6.93 9.38 6.26
CA LEU A 98 -5.66 9.12 6.96
C LEU A 98 -5.69 9.66 8.39
N LEU A 99 -6.15 10.89 8.57
CA LEU A 99 -6.17 11.54 9.89
C LEU A 99 -7.04 10.79 10.90
N GLU A 100 -8.16 10.19 10.47
CA GLU A 100 -9.01 9.37 11.34
C GLU A 100 -8.26 8.13 11.87
N PHE A 101 -7.53 7.41 11.03
CA PHE A 101 -6.70 6.29 11.51
C PHE A 101 -5.56 6.75 12.41
N ILE A 102 -4.91 7.87 12.08
CA ILE A 102 -3.86 8.47 12.92
C ILE A 102 -4.43 8.83 14.29
N GLN A 103 -5.61 9.44 14.35
CA GLN A 103 -6.29 9.79 15.59
C GLN A 103 -6.62 8.54 16.42
N CYS A 104 -7.21 7.51 15.82
CA CYS A 104 -7.49 6.25 16.53
C CYS A 104 -6.22 5.60 17.10
N LEU A 105 -5.12 5.64 16.34
CA LEU A 105 -3.82 5.19 16.84
C LEU A 105 -3.33 6.09 17.98
N GLN A 106 -3.44 7.41 17.89
CA GLN A 106 -3.03 8.30 18.99
C GLN A 106 -3.80 8.05 20.28
N GLU A 107 -5.12 7.92 20.18
CA GLU A 107 -6.03 7.74 21.33
C GLU A 107 -5.83 6.38 22.02
N ASN A 108 -5.33 5.38 21.29
CA ASN A 108 -5.07 4.05 21.84
C ASN A 108 -3.59 3.64 21.69
N PRO A 109 -2.75 3.88 22.72
CA PRO A 109 -1.33 3.53 22.73
C PRO A 109 -1.03 2.04 22.54
N ASP A 110 -1.99 1.15 22.84
CA ASP A 110 -1.80 -0.29 22.65
C ASP A 110 -1.83 -0.69 21.17
N LEU A 111 -2.45 0.13 20.31
CA LEU A 111 -2.42 -0.05 18.87
C LEU A 111 -1.06 0.38 18.31
N LEU A 112 -0.43 -0.53 17.58
CA LEU A 112 0.90 -0.37 17.00
C LEU A 112 0.87 -0.12 15.50
N MET A 113 -0.20 -0.56 14.82
CA MET A 113 -0.32 -0.47 13.38
C MET A 113 -1.79 -0.34 12.98
N ALA A 114 -2.06 0.37 11.88
CA ALA A 114 -3.28 0.24 11.10
C ALA A 114 -2.97 -0.41 9.75
N THR A 115 -3.69 -1.48 9.39
CA THR A 115 -3.55 -2.20 8.12
C THR A 115 -4.84 -2.98 7.81
N CYS A 116 -4.87 -3.63 6.67
CA CYS A 116 -5.96 -4.50 6.22
C CYS A 116 -5.42 -5.87 5.78
N ALA A 117 -6.33 -6.83 5.61
CA ALA A 117 -6.03 -8.12 5.01
C ALA A 117 -5.63 -7.97 3.53
N TRP A 118 -4.52 -8.62 3.14
CA TRP A 118 -4.12 -8.72 1.74
C TRP A 118 -5.00 -9.69 0.94
N MET A 119 -5.28 -10.88 1.49
CA MET A 119 -6.12 -11.88 0.85
C MET A 119 -7.42 -12.11 1.61
N PRO A 120 -8.53 -12.49 0.92
CA PRO A 120 -9.73 -12.96 1.60
C PRO A 120 -9.42 -14.22 2.43
N PRO A 121 -10.06 -14.40 3.60
CA PRO A 121 -9.93 -15.65 4.34
C PRO A 121 -10.54 -16.81 3.52
N PRO A 122 -9.93 -18.01 3.51
CA PRO A 122 -10.52 -19.16 2.82
C PRO A 122 -11.90 -19.48 3.41
N ARG A 123 -12.91 -19.70 2.54
CA ARG A 123 -14.33 -19.85 2.92
C ARG A 123 -14.62 -21.01 3.89
N ARG A 124 -13.72 -22.00 4.02
CA ARG A 124 -13.88 -23.16 4.90
C ARG A 124 -12.65 -23.36 5.78
N LEU A 125 -12.87 -23.54 7.09
CA LEU A 125 -11.82 -23.74 8.09
C LEU A 125 -10.90 -24.93 7.77
N ILE A 126 -11.46 -26.04 7.31
CA ILE A 126 -10.69 -27.25 6.94
C ILE A 126 -9.79 -26.97 5.74
N HIS A 127 -10.31 -26.26 4.74
CA HIS A 127 -9.51 -25.90 3.56
C HIS A 127 -8.38 -24.95 3.93
N ARG A 128 -8.66 -23.95 4.77
CA ARG A 128 -7.64 -23.06 5.36
C ARG A 128 -6.56 -23.87 6.07
N LEU A 129 -6.95 -24.78 6.96
CA LEU A 129 -6.00 -25.62 7.71
C LEU A 129 -5.13 -26.47 6.78
N LEU A 130 -5.70 -27.09 5.75
CA LEU A 130 -4.96 -27.90 4.79
C LEU A 130 -3.96 -27.07 3.98
N MET A 131 -4.35 -25.87 3.51
CA MET A 131 -3.45 -24.95 2.83
C MET A 131 -2.29 -24.54 3.75
N GLU A 132 -2.59 -24.17 5.00
CA GLU A 132 -1.61 -23.77 5.99
C GLU A 132 -0.62 -24.90 6.32
N ILE A 133 -1.11 -26.13 6.50
CA ILE A 133 -0.25 -27.30 6.73
C ILE A 133 0.61 -27.59 5.50
N ASN A 134 0.04 -27.54 4.29
CA ASN A 134 0.78 -27.77 3.05
C ASN A 134 1.90 -26.73 2.88
N GLU A 135 1.65 -25.46 3.18
CA GLU A 135 2.69 -24.44 3.24
C GLU A 135 3.74 -24.76 4.32
N ILE A 136 3.36 -25.16 5.52
CA ILE A 136 4.36 -25.48 6.55
C ILE A 136 5.27 -26.64 6.09
N VAL A 137 4.69 -27.67 5.46
CA VAL A 137 5.45 -28.82 4.95
C VAL A 137 6.38 -28.41 3.82
N ASN A 138 5.90 -27.64 2.85
CA ASN A 138 6.70 -27.32 1.67
C ASN A 138 7.76 -26.23 1.90
N ILE A 139 7.73 -25.55 3.06
CA ILE A 139 8.60 -24.40 3.37
C ILE A 139 9.45 -24.63 4.63
N PRO A 140 10.59 -25.37 4.53
CA PRO A 140 11.34 -25.86 5.68
C PRO A 140 12.00 -24.76 6.53
N THR A 141 12.41 -23.66 5.89
CA THR A 141 13.29 -22.64 6.48
C THR A 141 12.68 -21.88 7.64
N ASP A 142 11.34 -21.86 7.76
CA ASP A 142 10.62 -21.13 8.81
C ASP A 142 9.51 -21.96 9.48
N ARG A 143 9.60 -23.30 9.42
CA ARG A 143 8.57 -24.19 9.98
C ARG A 143 8.19 -23.86 11.42
N LEU A 144 9.17 -23.58 12.28
CA LEU A 144 8.93 -23.29 13.68
C LEU A 144 8.07 -22.04 13.87
N TYR A 145 8.42 -20.93 13.22
CA TYR A 145 7.63 -19.70 13.29
C TYR A 145 6.21 -19.90 12.77
N ARG A 146 6.05 -20.65 11.68
CA ARG A 146 4.74 -20.94 11.09
C ARG A 146 3.88 -21.83 11.99
N PHE A 147 4.47 -22.85 12.62
CA PHE A 147 3.74 -23.66 13.58
C PHE A 147 3.28 -22.82 14.79
N ILE A 148 4.14 -21.92 15.27
CA ILE A 148 3.82 -21.02 16.38
C ILE A 148 2.71 -20.02 15.99
N SER A 149 2.73 -19.49 14.77
CA SER A 149 1.71 -18.53 14.30
C SER A 149 0.42 -19.21 13.84
N LEU A 150 0.40 -20.53 13.58
CA LEU A 150 -0.76 -21.24 13.03
C LEU A 150 -2.06 -21.05 13.83
N PRO A 151 -2.10 -21.16 15.17
CA PRO A 151 -3.34 -20.92 15.92
C PRO A 151 -3.86 -19.49 15.74
N ARG A 152 -2.97 -18.50 15.62
CA ARG A 152 -3.31 -17.08 15.41
C ARG A 152 -3.82 -16.84 14.00
N ARG A 153 -3.17 -17.48 13.01
CA ARG A 153 -3.65 -17.50 11.63
C ARG A 153 -5.02 -18.12 11.55
N MET A 154 -5.30 -19.20 12.28
CA MET A 154 -6.62 -19.84 12.26
C MET A 154 -7.71 -19.04 12.98
N SER A 155 -7.36 -18.23 13.98
CA SER A 155 -8.32 -17.47 14.82
C SER A 155 -8.61 -16.05 14.34
N TYR A 156 -7.84 -15.53 13.40
CA TYR A 156 -8.01 -14.18 12.88
C TYR A 156 -8.56 -14.22 11.46
N ASP A 157 -9.51 -13.34 11.13
CA ASP A 157 -10.07 -13.22 9.77
C ASP A 157 -9.14 -12.45 8.81
N ALA A 158 -7.83 -12.66 8.96
CA ALA A 158 -6.79 -12.31 8.00
C ALA A 158 -5.62 -13.29 8.18
N VAL A 159 -4.96 -13.61 7.08
CA VAL A 159 -3.76 -14.46 7.05
C VAL A 159 -2.49 -13.68 6.74
N ASP A 160 -2.65 -12.47 6.18
CA ASP A 160 -1.64 -11.67 5.51
C ASP A 160 -1.96 -10.19 5.75
N PHE A 161 -0.94 -9.35 5.97
CA PHE A 161 -1.11 -7.89 6.12
C PHE A 161 -0.71 -7.15 4.84
N CYS A 162 -1.58 -6.27 4.35
CA CYS A 162 -1.28 -5.44 3.18
C CYS A 162 -0.06 -4.53 3.42
N THR A 163 0.86 -4.49 2.45
CA THR A 163 2.05 -3.62 2.50
C THR A 163 1.94 -2.33 1.67
N GLN A 164 0.94 -2.25 0.79
CA GLN A 164 0.75 -1.15 -0.16
C GLN A 164 0.27 0.16 0.47
N TYR A 165 -0.56 0.06 1.52
CA TYR A 165 -0.91 1.17 2.39
C TYR A 165 -1.10 0.64 3.81
N LEU A 166 -0.25 1.10 4.72
CA LEU A 166 -0.32 0.76 6.14
C LEU A 166 0.31 1.87 6.99
N ILE A 167 -0.13 1.98 8.23
CA ILE A 167 0.35 3.00 9.17
C ILE A 167 1.04 2.28 10.33
N LEU A 168 2.30 2.58 10.59
CA LEU A 168 3.04 2.10 11.74
C LEU A 168 3.21 3.21 12.76
N ARG A 169 3.02 2.89 14.05
CA ARG A 169 3.59 3.74 15.11
C ARG A 169 5.11 3.70 15.00
N ASN A 170 5.78 4.83 15.19
CA ASN A 170 7.24 4.87 15.32
C ASN A 170 7.69 4.33 16.68
N TYR A 171 7.48 3.03 16.88
CA TYR A 171 7.88 2.27 18.05
C TYR A 171 9.07 1.40 17.64
N LYS A 172 10.25 1.63 18.23
CA LYS A 172 11.51 1.03 17.77
C LYS A 172 11.43 -0.49 17.55
N PRO A 173 10.90 -1.32 18.48
CA PRO A 173 10.79 -2.76 18.23
C PRO A 173 9.90 -3.15 17.05
N LEU A 174 8.84 -2.37 16.76
CA LEU A 174 7.99 -2.58 15.59
C LEU A 174 8.76 -2.29 14.30
N VAL A 175 9.42 -1.13 14.26
CA VAL A 175 10.21 -0.66 13.11
C VAL A 175 11.39 -1.61 12.83
N ASP A 176 12.10 -2.05 13.86
CA ASP A 176 13.23 -2.99 13.74
C ASP A 176 12.76 -4.31 13.10
N ILE A 177 11.61 -4.83 13.51
CA ILE A 177 11.06 -6.09 12.96
C ILE A 177 10.61 -5.90 11.52
N PHE A 178 9.89 -4.82 11.21
CA PHE A 178 9.55 -4.52 9.82
C PHE A 178 10.80 -4.40 8.94
N CYS A 179 11.84 -3.70 9.43
CA CYS A 179 13.12 -3.56 8.74
C CYS A 179 13.95 -4.85 8.69
N SER A 180 13.55 -5.91 9.38
CA SER A 180 14.17 -7.25 9.33
C SER A 180 13.62 -8.14 8.21
N LEU A 181 12.49 -7.78 7.59
CA LEU A 181 11.84 -8.55 6.51
C LEU A 181 12.83 -8.94 5.41
N SER A 182 12.80 -10.19 4.95
CA SER A 182 13.84 -10.72 4.05
C SER A 182 13.23 -11.18 2.71
N PRO A 183 13.84 -10.84 1.57
CA PRO A 183 13.39 -11.33 0.28
C PRO A 183 13.79 -12.79 0.01
N LYS A 184 14.47 -13.44 0.96
CA LYS A 184 14.96 -14.82 0.80
C LYS A 184 13.86 -15.88 0.83
N ASP A 185 12.62 -15.49 1.12
CA ASP A 185 11.48 -16.38 1.12
C ASP A 185 10.66 -16.17 -0.15
N TYR A 186 10.17 -17.26 -0.71
CA TYR A 186 9.20 -17.29 -1.81
C TYR A 186 7.78 -16.93 -1.35
N ARG A 187 7.59 -16.74 -0.04
CA ARG A 187 6.40 -16.11 0.51
C ARG A 187 6.23 -14.68 0.05
N LEU A 188 4.96 -14.30 -0.10
CA LEU A 188 4.50 -12.92 -0.09
C LEU A 188 5.05 -12.17 1.15
N ILE A 189 5.41 -10.91 0.96
CA ILE A 189 5.99 -10.06 2.00
C ILE A 189 4.95 -9.85 3.10
N GLU A 190 3.69 -9.72 2.70
CA GLU A 190 2.48 -9.55 3.50
C GLU A 190 2.33 -10.68 4.52
N ARG A 191 2.62 -11.91 4.07
CA ARG A 191 2.60 -13.11 4.90
C ARG A 191 3.73 -13.14 5.91
N GLN A 192 4.95 -12.82 5.46
CA GLN A 192 6.11 -12.73 6.37
C GLN A 192 5.88 -11.66 7.44
N TRP A 193 5.33 -10.52 7.04
CA TRP A 193 4.99 -9.43 7.94
C TRP A 193 3.94 -9.85 8.98
N PHE A 194 2.87 -10.52 8.53
CA PHE A 194 1.88 -11.10 9.44
C PHE A 194 2.51 -12.06 10.45
N ASP A 195 3.31 -13.02 10.00
CA ASP A 195 3.92 -14.02 10.89
C ASP A 195 4.85 -13.38 11.93
N LEU A 196 5.72 -12.46 11.51
CA LEU A 196 6.65 -11.79 12.41
C LEU A 196 5.92 -10.89 13.42
N PHE A 197 4.97 -10.07 12.95
CA PHE A 197 4.19 -9.20 13.82
C PHE A 197 3.36 -10.03 14.80
N SER A 198 2.59 -11.00 14.30
CA SER A 198 1.71 -11.83 15.13
C SER A 198 2.48 -12.69 16.10
N THR A 199 3.73 -13.08 15.80
CA THR A 199 4.60 -13.83 16.71
C THR A 199 5.10 -12.95 17.85
N ARG A 200 5.63 -11.76 17.53
CA ARG A 200 6.26 -10.88 18.53
C ARG A 200 5.28 -10.04 19.32
N PHE A 201 4.20 -9.62 18.67
CA PHE A 201 3.15 -8.79 19.23
C PHE A 201 1.82 -9.56 19.26
N SER A 202 0.76 -8.89 19.67
CA SER A 202 -0.59 -9.44 19.62
C SER A 202 -1.36 -8.84 18.45
N LEU A 203 -2.16 -9.64 17.75
CA LEU A 203 -3.10 -9.16 16.73
C LEU A 203 -4.15 -8.18 17.31
N LYS A 204 -4.35 -8.15 18.63
CA LYS A 204 -5.16 -7.13 19.32
C LYS A 204 -4.56 -5.71 19.24
N ARG A 205 -3.29 -5.59 18.84
CA ARG A 205 -2.58 -4.32 18.66
C ARG A 205 -2.66 -3.78 17.22
N VAL A 206 -3.54 -4.35 16.40
CA VAL A 206 -3.78 -3.94 15.02
C VAL A 206 -5.14 -3.25 14.93
N LEU A 207 -5.14 -2.02 14.42
CA LEU A 207 -6.34 -1.36 13.94
C LEU A 207 -6.63 -1.87 12.54
N ARG A 208 -7.74 -2.60 12.36
CA ARG A 208 -8.12 -3.09 11.03
C ARG A 208 -8.80 -1.98 10.23
N MET A 209 -8.30 -1.73 9.03
CA MET A 209 -8.95 -0.91 8.00
C MET A 209 -9.94 -1.78 7.22
N LYS A 210 -11.06 -2.14 7.85
CA LYS A 210 -12.03 -3.11 7.30
C LYS A 210 -12.66 -2.63 6.00
N GLU A 211 -12.78 -1.32 5.83
CA GLU A 211 -13.29 -0.62 4.66
C GLU A 211 -12.50 -0.99 3.40
N ARG A 212 -11.25 -1.42 3.57
CA ARG A 212 -10.33 -1.80 2.50
C ARG A 212 -10.22 -3.32 2.30
N GLU A 213 -10.91 -4.14 3.10
CA GLU A 213 -10.71 -5.59 3.06
C GLU A 213 -11.66 -6.30 2.09
N PRO A 214 -11.17 -7.24 1.26
CA PRO A 214 -9.76 -7.61 1.00
C PRO A 214 -9.08 -6.75 -0.10
N VAL A 215 -7.75 -6.62 -0.06
CA VAL A 215 -6.95 -5.84 -1.05
C VAL A 215 -6.30 -6.72 -2.13
N HIS A 216 -6.77 -7.94 -2.38
CA HIS A 216 -6.13 -8.84 -3.36
C HIS A 216 -5.94 -8.11 -4.72
N PRO A 217 -4.91 -8.42 -5.53
CA PRO A 217 -4.73 -7.81 -6.86
C PRO A 217 -5.95 -7.85 -7.79
N ASP A 218 -6.93 -8.70 -7.50
CA ASP A 218 -8.21 -8.82 -8.20
C ASP A 218 -9.33 -7.90 -7.63
N HIS A 219 -9.07 -7.19 -6.53
CA HIS A 219 -9.98 -6.27 -5.82
C HIS A 219 -9.37 -4.88 -5.56
N ARG A 220 -8.17 -4.60 -6.10
CA ARG A 220 -7.33 -3.43 -5.76
C ARG A 220 -7.73 -2.09 -6.40
N PHE A 221 -8.91 -1.99 -7.00
CA PHE A 221 -9.21 -0.86 -7.90
C PHE A 221 -9.51 0.42 -7.08
N VAL A 222 -10.58 0.41 -6.29
CA VAL A 222 -11.02 1.59 -5.54
C VAL A 222 -11.59 1.18 -4.19
N CYS A 223 -11.22 1.91 -3.14
CA CYS A 223 -11.92 1.91 -1.86
C CYS A 223 -12.52 3.29 -1.63
N GLY A 224 -13.77 3.47 -2.08
CA GLY A 224 -14.46 4.76 -2.04
C GLY A 224 -14.64 5.31 -0.62
N GLN A 225 -14.80 4.44 0.39
CA GLN A 225 -14.94 4.85 1.79
C GLN A 225 -13.68 5.52 2.36
N LEU A 226 -12.51 5.26 1.78
CA LEU A 226 -11.25 5.84 2.22
C LEU A 226 -10.71 6.90 1.24
N GLY A 227 -11.47 7.21 0.18
CA GLY A 227 -10.96 7.97 -0.96
C GLY A 227 -9.66 7.38 -1.53
N LEU A 228 -9.47 6.05 -1.41
CA LEU A 228 -8.22 5.38 -1.73
C LEU A 228 -8.33 4.75 -3.12
N HIS A 229 -7.41 5.09 -4.01
CA HIS A 229 -7.36 4.60 -5.38
C HIS A 229 -6.01 3.94 -5.66
N SER A 230 -6.01 2.65 -5.98
CA SER A 230 -4.80 1.81 -5.93
C SER A 230 -4.47 1.17 -7.29
N GLU A 231 -5.02 1.77 -8.34
CA GLU A 231 -4.95 1.28 -9.71
C GLU A 231 -3.62 1.55 -10.41
N HIS A 232 -3.21 0.60 -11.25
CA HIS A 232 -2.17 0.82 -12.26
C HIS A 232 -2.72 1.52 -13.53
N TRP A 233 -3.98 1.92 -13.54
CA TRP A 233 -4.69 2.42 -14.71
C TRP A 233 -4.46 3.90 -14.96
N PRO A 234 -4.60 4.30 -16.23
CA PRO A 234 -5.33 5.52 -16.49
C PRO A 234 -6.39 5.28 -17.59
N ALA A 235 -7.54 4.67 -17.28
CA ALA A 235 -8.78 4.86 -18.05
C ALA A 235 -9.92 4.06 -17.42
N ALA A 236 -11.12 4.63 -17.42
CA ALA A 236 -12.34 3.83 -17.40
C ALA A 236 -12.38 2.95 -18.66
N GLY A 237 -12.30 1.63 -18.47
CA GLY A 237 -12.30 0.65 -19.55
C GLY A 237 -11.26 -0.45 -19.36
N THR A 238 -11.59 -1.47 -18.57
CA THR A 238 -11.16 -2.84 -18.88
C THR A 238 -11.88 -3.29 -20.17
N SER A 239 -11.45 -2.79 -21.32
CA SER A 239 -11.99 -3.24 -22.62
C SER A 239 -11.62 -4.70 -22.97
N THR A 240 -11.02 -5.47 -22.04
CA THR A 240 -10.64 -6.87 -22.24
C THR A 240 -10.70 -7.73 -20.98
N ASP A 241 -11.45 -7.37 -19.92
CA ASP A 241 -11.71 -8.37 -18.88
C ASP A 241 -12.62 -9.45 -19.47
N HIS A 242 -12.01 -10.57 -19.87
CA HIS A 242 -12.69 -11.68 -20.53
C HIS A 242 -13.50 -12.56 -19.56
N ARG A 243 -13.49 -12.23 -18.27
CA ARG A 243 -14.24 -12.93 -17.23
C ARG A 243 -15.73 -12.60 -17.32
N ASP A 244 -16.55 -13.48 -16.77
CA ASP A 244 -18.00 -13.27 -16.68
C ASP A 244 -18.30 -12.08 -15.73
N GLU A 245 -19.28 -11.23 -16.05
CA GLU A 245 -19.73 -10.13 -15.20
C GLU A 245 -20.14 -10.60 -13.79
N ALA A 246 -20.56 -11.86 -13.66
CA ALA A 246 -20.90 -12.49 -12.39
C ALA A 246 -19.68 -12.89 -11.53
N GLU A 247 -18.45 -12.80 -12.06
CA GLU A 247 -17.24 -13.07 -11.29
C GLU A 247 -16.95 -11.93 -10.30
N ILE A 248 -16.55 -12.32 -9.09
CA ILE A 248 -16.27 -11.38 -7.99
C ILE A 248 -15.10 -10.42 -8.29
N ASP A 249 -14.29 -10.77 -9.28
CA ASP A 249 -13.09 -10.04 -9.70
C ASP A 249 -13.29 -9.26 -11.01
N TYR A 250 -14.50 -9.32 -11.59
CA TYR A 250 -14.81 -8.64 -12.83
C TYR A 250 -14.71 -7.12 -12.65
N VAL A 251 -13.97 -6.47 -13.55
CA VAL A 251 -13.91 -5.01 -13.62
C VAL A 251 -14.79 -4.55 -14.76
N SER A 252 -15.82 -3.77 -14.43
CA SER A 252 -16.67 -3.18 -15.46
C SER A 252 -15.87 -2.20 -16.32
N PRO A 253 -16.11 -2.16 -17.65
CA PRO A 253 -15.58 -1.12 -18.53
C PRO A 253 -15.90 0.30 -18.09
N ASP A 254 -16.95 0.50 -17.28
CA ASP A 254 -17.35 1.81 -16.76
C ASP A 254 -16.67 2.17 -15.42
N THR A 255 -15.81 1.29 -14.88
CA THR A 255 -15.09 1.55 -13.62
C THR A 255 -14.20 2.78 -13.76
N PRO A 256 -14.36 3.84 -12.94
CA PRO A 256 -13.57 5.06 -13.06
C PRO A 256 -12.06 4.82 -12.93
N GLY A 257 -11.28 5.23 -13.92
CA GLY A 257 -9.82 5.21 -13.83
C GLY A 257 -9.25 6.38 -13.02
N LYS A 258 -7.93 6.45 -12.91
CA LYS A 258 -7.22 7.53 -12.16
C LYS A 258 -7.55 8.96 -12.59
N GLN A 259 -7.79 9.20 -13.88
CA GLN A 259 -8.18 10.53 -14.35
C GLN A 259 -9.60 10.89 -13.89
N GLU A 260 -10.55 9.95 -14.04
CA GLU A 260 -11.93 10.10 -13.58
C GLU A 260 -12.02 10.24 -12.06
N ALA A 261 -11.23 9.46 -11.32
CA ALA A 261 -11.08 9.58 -9.88
C ALA A 261 -10.62 10.99 -9.49
N LEU A 262 -9.53 11.52 -10.06
CA LEU A 262 -9.12 12.90 -9.74
C LEU A 262 -10.18 13.93 -10.06
N LYS A 263 -10.94 13.76 -11.17
CA LYS A 263 -12.05 14.66 -11.52
C LYS A 263 -13.17 14.65 -10.47
N SER A 264 -13.37 13.57 -9.72
CA SER A 264 -14.35 13.52 -8.63
C SER A 264 -13.89 14.22 -7.35
N TYR A 265 -12.63 14.63 -7.24
CA TYR A 265 -12.08 15.37 -6.09
C TYR A 265 -11.62 16.77 -6.51
N PRO A 266 -12.53 17.73 -6.71
CA PRO A 266 -12.18 19.07 -7.22
C PRO A 266 -11.23 19.86 -6.30
N ASN A 267 -11.12 19.47 -5.03
CA ASN A 267 -10.18 20.06 -4.07
C ASN A 267 -8.73 19.58 -4.27
N ILE A 268 -8.51 18.52 -5.05
CA ILE A 268 -7.18 18.01 -5.43
C ILE A 268 -6.92 18.38 -6.89
N CYS A 269 -6.42 19.59 -7.09
CA CYS A 269 -6.16 20.11 -8.43
C CYS A 269 -4.81 20.82 -8.56
N LYS A 270 -4.06 21.04 -7.47
CA LYS A 270 -2.78 21.77 -7.53
C LYS A 270 -1.64 20.80 -7.84
N GLY A 271 -0.79 21.19 -8.79
CA GLY A 271 0.41 20.44 -9.17
C GLY A 271 0.50 20.17 -10.67
N ASP A 272 1.71 20.23 -11.22
CA ASP A 272 1.92 20.12 -12.67
C ASP A 272 1.59 18.71 -13.18
N SER A 273 1.89 17.66 -12.42
CA SER A 273 1.59 16.28 -12.78
C SER A 273 0.09 15.98 -12.72
N ILE A 274 -0.63 16.49 -11.70
CA ILE A 274 -2.09 16.42 -11.61
C ILE A 274 -2.72 17.15 -12.81
N GLN A 275 -2.28 18.38 -13.07
CA GLN A 275 -2.81 19.19 -14.17
C GLN A 275 -2.54 18.52 -15.53
N ARG A 276 -1.35 17.94 -15.73
CA ARG A 276 -1.01 17.17 -16.94
C ARG A 276 -1.93 15.97 -17.14
N LEU A 277 -2.29 15.25 -16.07
CA LEU A 277 -3.22 14.12 -16.16
C LEU A 277 -4.65 14.61 -16.45
N LEU A 278 -5.12 15.66 -15.79
CA LEU A 278 -6.46 16.22 -15.99
C LEU A 278 -6.64 16.82 -17.39
N HIS A 279 -5.60 17.47 -17.93
CA HIS A 279 -5.60 18.17 -19.21
C HIS A 279 -4.95 17.39 -20.35
N SER A 280 -4.70 16.09 -20.18
CA SER A 280 -4.17 15.26 -21.26
C SER A 280 -5.05 15.40 -22.50
N ALA A 281 -4.48 15.97 -23.57
CA ALA A 281 -5.21 16.34 -24.79
C ALA A 281 -5.85 15.13 -25.48
N ASN A 282 -5.29 13.95 -25.26
CA ASN A 282 -5.87 12.69 -25.69
C ASN A 282 -6.08 11.76 -24.48
N PRO A 283 -7.31 11.65 -23.94
CA PRO A 283 -7.62 10.74 -22.84
C PRO A 283 -7.33 9.26 -23.15
N SER A 284 -7.17 8.89 -24.42
CA SER A 284 -6.79 7.54 -24.83
C SER A 284 -5.29 7.29 -24.93
N ASP A 285 -4.48 8.35 -24.93
CA ASP A 285 -3.02 8.28 -25.00
C ASP A 285 -2.40 8.77 -23.68
N LEU A 286 -2.48 7.90 -22.69
CA LEU A 286 -1.85 8.07 -21.38
C LEU A 286 -0.58 7.21 -21.28
N ALA A 287 0.05 6.93 -22.44
CA ALA A 287 1.28 6.15 -22.55
C ALA A 287 2.46 6.79 -21.80
N TYR A 288 2.46 8.13 -21.65
CA TYR A 288 3.46 8.82 -20.83
C TYR A 288 3.33 8.46 -19.34
N TYR A 289 2.09 8.23 -18.89
CA TYR A 289 1.74 8.02 -17.49
C TYR A 289 1.88 6.54 -17.11
N ASN A 290 1.49 5.64 -18.02
CA ASN A 290 1.77 4.21 -17.93
C ASN A 290 2.00 3.66 -19.35
N ILE A 291 3.22 3.21 -19.64
CA ILE A 291 3.60 2.69 -20.96
C ILE A 291 2.70 1.49 -21.29
N GLY A 292 1.91 1.62 -22.37
CA GLY A 292 0.93 0.60 -22.79
C GLY A 292 -0.51 0.85 -22.31
N ALA A 293 -0.77 1.92 -21.56
CA ALA A 293 -2.13 2.35 -21.27
C ALA A 293 -2.80 2.86 -22.55
N LYS A 294 -3.77 2.09 -23.06
CA LYS A 294 -4.66 2.50 -24.14
C LYS A 294 -6.08 2.54 -23.62
N ARG A 295 -6.85 3.53 -24.06
CA ARG A 295 -8.32 3.49 -24.04
C ARG A 295 -8.73 2.95 -25.41
N TYR A 296 -9.14 1.68 -25.44
CA TYR A 296 -9.45 0.86 -26.62
C TYR A 296 -8.23 0.36 -27.42
#